data_AF-A0AAV6BFA4-F1
#
_entry.id   AF-A0AAV6BFA4-F1
#
_cell.length_a   1.000
_cell.length_b   1.000
_cell.length_c   1.000
_cell.angle_alpha   90.00
_cell.angle_beta   90.00
_cell.angle_gamma   90.00
#
_symmetry.space_group_name_H-M   'P 1'
#
loop_
_entity.id
_entity.type
_entity.pdbx_description
1 polymer ?
#
loop_
_entity_poly.entity_id
_entity_poly.type
_entity_poly.pdbx_seq_one_letter_code
_entity_poly.pdbx_strand_id
1 'polypeptide(L)'
;MGRTAPKPRGSKRSLGAGRAATPGARAIASCANVLDFEEIARSRMERAFYDYYAGGAEDERTLTANRGAFAEVFLRPRVLVDVSRIQTEGPVLGSQVSMPVLVAPTAFHRLAHPDGELATARAAGAARTLMVASTIATYTIEEIARAATAPLWFQLYVYKDRGLARNLIQRAEKAGYRALCLTVDTPHLGSRERDFRNRFTLPAGIEMRNLAEAGIDASRLGDSFRSYVHRQLDCSLTWD
;
A
#
# COMPACT_ATOMS: atom_id res chain seq x y z
N MET A 1 40.71 51.34 44.27
CA MET A 1 39.36 50.74 44.31
C MET A 1 39.23 49.72 43.18
N GLY A 2 39.63 48.47 43.43
CA GLY A 2 39.56 47.40 42.44
C GLY A 2 38.22 46.67 42.53
N ARG A 3 37.43 46.71 41.45
CA ARG A 3 36.23 45.90 41.30
C ARG A 3 36.57 44.68 40.43
N THR A 4 36.50 43.50 41.01
CA THR A 4 36.62 42.20 40.34
C THR A 4 35.36 41.91 39.51
N ALA A 5 35.50 41.73 38.20
CA ALA A 5 34.45 41.27 37.31
C ALA A 5 34.32 39.73 37.34
N PRO A 6 33.11 39.15 37.23
CA PRO A 6 32.90 37.71 37.32
C PRO A 6 33.16 37.00 35.96
N LYS A 7 33.74 35.80 36.02
CA LYS A 7 33.96 34.92 34.86
C LYS A 7 32.63 34.39 34.29
N PRO A 8 32.44 34.32 32.96
CA PRO A 8 31.26 33.73 32.37
C PRO A 8 31.31 32.19 32.46
N ARG A 9 30.22 31.59 32.95
CA ARG A 9 29.98 30.14 32.89
C ARG A 9 29.60 29.76 31.46
N GLY A 10 30.52 29.13 30.73
CA GLY A 10 30.21 28.49 29.45
C GLY A 10 29.34 27.25 29.67
N SER A 11 28.06 27.30 29.25
CA SER A 11 27.24 26.09 29.16
C SER A 11 27.71 25.28 27.96
N LYS A 12 28.34 24.13 28.21
CA LYS A 12 28.55 23.11 27.17
C LYS A 12 27.17 22.55 26.81
N ARG A 13 26.55 23.04 25.73
CA ARG A 13 25.48 22.29 25.06
C ARG A 13 26.12 21.04 24.47
N SER A 14 25.90 19.90 25.11
CA SER A 14 26.18 18.60 24.51
C SER A 14 25.33 18.48 23.25
N LEU A 15 25.96 18.49 22.09
CA LEU A 15 25.37 18.02 20.84
C LEU A 15 24.97 16.56 21.08
N GLY A 16 23.67 16.31 21.21
CA GLY A 16 23.14 14.96 21.35
C GLY A 16 23.61 14.11 20.18
N ALA A 17 24.20 12.95 20.49
CA ALA A 17 24.59 11.96 19.50
C ALA A 17 23.35 11.60 18.67
N GLY A 18 23.32 12.02 17.40
CA GLY A 18 22.29 11.62 16.46
C GLY A 18 22.28 10.10 16.34
N ARG A 19 21.13 9.47 16.58
CA ARG A 19 20.93 8.04 16.37
C ARG A 19 21.39 7.68 14.95
N ALA A 20 22.38 6.79 14.84
CA ALA A 20 22.81 6.29 13.55
C ALA A 20 21.62 5.67 12.80
N ALA A 21 21.42 6.10 11.55
CA ALA A 21 20.37 5.56 10.70
C ALA A 21 20.50 4.03 10.59
N THR A 22 19.38 3.32 10.70
CA THR A 22 19.36 1.86 10.55
C THR A 22 19.84 1.45 9.14
N PRO A 23 20.34 0.21 8.95
CA PRO A 23 20.73 -0.28 7.63
C PRO A 23 19.61 -0.20 6.57
N GLY A 24 18.34 -0.27 6.99
CA GLY A 24 17.19 -0.01 6.12
C GLY A 24 17.07 1.45 5.70
N ALA A 25 17.18 2.39 6.65
CA ALA A 25 17.10 3.82 6.36
C ALA A 25 18.24 4.30 5.45
N ARG A 26 19.45 3.75 5.59
CA ARG A 26 20.58 4.06 4.69
C ARG A 26 20.36 3.56 3.26
N ALA A 27 19.85 2.35 3.10
CA ALA A 27 19.58 1.79 1.77
C ALA A 27 18.48 2.57 1.03
N ILE A 28 17.42 2.97 1.75
CA ILE A 28 16.35 3.81 1.18
C ILE A 28 16.89 5.20 0.80
N ALA A 29 17.75 5.79 1.63
CA ALA A 29 18.34 7.10 1.35
C ALA A 29 19.26 7.11 0.11
N SER A 30 19.76 5.95 -0.33
CA SER A 30 20.56 5.81 -1.55
C SER A 30 19.73 5.53 -2.82
N CYS A 31 18.41 5.34 -2.72
CA CYS A 31 17.56 5.15 -3.88
C CYS A 31 17.46 6.45 -4.70
N ALA A 32 17.73 6.36 -6.01
CA ALA A 32 17.51 7.44 -6.96
C ALA A 32 16.11 7.39 -7.60
N ASN A 33 15.53 6.20 -7.70
CA ASN A 33 14.20 5.99 -8.27
C ASN A 33 13.48 4.78 -7.64
N VAL A 34 12.23 4.53 -8.06
CA VAL A 34 11.38 3.47 -7.49
C VAL A 34 11.87 2.05 -7.79
N LEU A 35 12.66 1.83 -8.86
CA LEU A 35 13.21 0.52 -9.20
C LEU A 35 14.30 0.10 -8.21
N ASP A 36 14.99 1.05 -7.59
CA ASP A 36 15.99 0.74 -6.55
C ASP A 36 15.32 0.13 -5.31
N PHE A 37 14.07 0.53 -5.00
CA PHE A 37 13.27 -0.10 -3.96
C PHE A 37 12.90 -1.54 -4.32
N GLU A 38 12.63 -1.82 -5.60
CA GLU A 38 12.34 -3.18 -6.06
C GLU A 38 13.54 -4.11 -5.86
N GLU A 39 14.76 -3.64 -6.13
CA GLU A 39 15.99 -4.41 -5.89
C GLU A 39 16.27 -4.63 -4.40
N ILE A 40 16.05 -3.60 -3.57
CA ILE A 40 16.14 -3.75 -2.12
C ILE A 40 15.11 -4.75 -1.61
N ALA A 41 13.88 -4.72 -2.11
CA ALA A 41 12.84 -5.68 -1.74
C ALA A 41 13.24 -7.10 -2.15
N ARG A 42 13.70 -7.30 -3.40
CA ARG A 42 14.16 -8.59 -3.91
C ARG A 42 15.27 -9.20 -3.07
N SER A 43 16.21 -8.39 -2.58
CA SER A 43 17.33 -8.86 -1.76
C SER A 43 16.97 -9.15 -0.29
N ARG A 44 15.85 -8.62 0.21
CA ARG A 44 15.47 -8.72 1.64
C ARG A 44 14.25 -9.58 1.91
N MET A 45 13.39 -9.78 0.92
CA MET A 45 12.16 -10.55 1.07
C MET A 45 12.39 -12.03 0.77
N GLU A 46 11.60 -12.89 1.39
CA GLU A 46 11.50 -14.28 0.94
C GLU A 46 11.02 -14.32 -0.50
N ARG A 47 11.62 -15.21 -1.31
CA ARG A 47 11.34 -15.30 -2.75
C ARG A 47 9.85 -15.41 -3.06
N ALA A 48 9.12 -16.25 -2.32
CA ALA A 48 7.68 -16.44 -2.52
C ALA A 48 6.87 -15.15 -2.30
N PHE A 49 7.27 -14.32 -1.33
CA PHE A 49 6.59 -13.05 -1.05
C PHE A 49 6.95 -11.98 -2.07
N TYR A 50 8.23 -11.91 -2.46
CA TYR A 50 8.65 -11.01 -3.53
C TYR A 50 7.93 -11.34 -4.85
N ASP A 51 7.92 -12.62 -5.24
CA ASP A 51 7.28 -13.08 -6.47
C ASP A 51 5.75 -12.86 -6.46
N TYR A 52 5.09 -12.92 -5.30
CA TYR A 52 3.66 -12.58 -5.16
C TYR A 52 3.37 -11.11 -5.52
N TYR A 53 4.26 -10.19 -5.13
CA TYR A 53 4.10 -8.77 -5.41
C TYR A 53 4.58 -8.38 -6.81
N ALA A 54 5.71 -8.94 -7.24
CA ALA A 54 6.35 -8.59 -8.51
C ALA A 54 5.74 -9.33 -9.71
N GLY A 55 5.08 -10.47 -9.48
CA GLY A 55 4.58 -11.36 -10.52
C GLY A 55 3.30 -10.87 -11.21
N GLY A 56 3.21 -11.19 -12.50
CA GLY A 56 2.03 -10.99 -13.33
C GLY A 56 1.27 -12.30 -13.60
N ALA A 57 0.27 -12.23 -14.48
CA ALA A 57 -0.39 -13.41 -15.01
C ALA A 57 0.39 -14.02 -16.18
N GLU A 58 0.37 -15.35 -16.28
CA GLU A 58 0.94 -16.18 -17.33
C GLU A 58 2.39 -15.80 -17.65
N ASP A 59 2.69 -15.51 -18.92
CA ASP A 59 4.01 -15.13 -19.43
C ASP A 59 4.39 -13.67 -19.13
N GLU A 60 3.58 -12.97 -18.33
CA GLU A 60 3.80 -11.59 -17.87
C GLU A 60 3.95 -10.57 -19.01
N ARG A 61 3.40 -10.86 -20.19
CA ARG A 61 3.46 -9.95 -21.34
C ARG A 61 2.81 -8.61 -21.05
N THR A 62 1.64 -8.59 -20.43
CA THR A 62 0.96 -7.34 -20.07
C THR A 62 1.73 -6.57 -19.00
N LEU A 63 2.38 -7.26 -18.05
CA LEU A 63 3.23 -6.61 -17.04
C LEU A 63 4.40 -5.87 -17.71
N THR A 64 5.05 -6.50 -18.69
CA THR A 64 6.11 -5.89 -19.48
C THR A 64 5.57 -4.75 -20.36
N ALA A 65 4.44 -4.97 -21.03
CA ALA A 65 3.81 -3.97 -21.90
C ALA A 65 3.39 -2.71 -21.13
N ASN A 66 2.93 -2.83 -19.89
CA ASN A 66 2.57 -1.67 -19.06
C ASN A 66 3.75 -0.73 -18.84
N ARG A 67 4.97 -1.26 -18.63
CA ARG A 67 6.18 -0.43 -18.52
C ARG A 67 6.60 0.11 -19.89
N GLY A 68 6.54 -0.72 -20.93
CA GLY A 68 6.89 -0.35 -22.29
C GLY A 68 6.04 0.80 -22.86
N ALA A 69 4.73 0.80 -22.57
CA ALA A 69 3.80 1.80 -23.06
C ALA A 69 4.17 3.24 -22.66
N PHE A 70 4.73 3.45 -21.46
CA PHE A 70 5.19 4.77 -21.03
C PHE A 70 6.46 5.23 -21.76
N ALA A 71 7.31 4.30 -22.24
CA ALA A 71 8.50 4.63 -23.02
C ALA A 71 8.17 5.10 -24.45
N GLU A 72 6.96 4.79 -24.94
CA GLU A 72 6.46 5.23 -26.24
C GLU A 72 5.85 6.66 -26.20
N VAL A 73 5.61 7.20 -24.99
CA VAL A 73 5.05 8.54 -24.80
C VAL A 73 6.16 9.55 -24.54
N PHE A 74 6.42 10.41 -25.53
CA PHE A 74 7.42 11.47 -25.41
C PHE A 74 6.80 12.78 -24.91
N LEU A 75 7.43 13.40 -23.91
CA LEU A 75 7.07 14.75 -23.47
C LEU A 75 7.73 15.77 -24.39
N ARG A 76 6.94 16.70 -24.95
CA ARG A 76 7.45 17.87 -25.67
C ARG A 76 7.67 19.01 -24.67
N PRO A 77 8.91 19.31 -24.25
CA PRO A 77 9.15 20.41 -23.33
C PRO A 77 8.75 21.74 -23.97
N ARG A 78 8.06 22.58 -23.22
CA ARG A 78 7.79 23.97 -23.60
C ARG A 78 8.84 24.85 -22.96
N VAL A 79 9.50 25.67 -23.76
CA VAL A 79 10.57 26.58 -23.30
C VAL A 79 9.99 27.95 -22.97
N LEU A 80 10.70 28.71 -22.13
CA LEU A 80 10.30 30.06 -21.70
C LEU A 80 8.94 30.11 -20.98
N VAL A 81 8.57 29.01 -20.31
CA VAL A 81 7.40 28.95 -19.42
C VAL A 81 7.86 29.25 -18.00
N ASP A 82 7.21 30.19 -17.32
CA ASP A 82 7.48 30.46 -15.92
C ASP A 82 7.06 29.26 -15.06
N VAL A 83 8.05 28.57 -14.51
CA VAL A 83 7.91 27.43 -13.59
C VAL A 83 8.49 27.76 -12.21
N SER A 84 8.65 29.05 -11.87
CA SER A 84 9.13 29.49 -10.55
C SER A 84 8.21 29.04 -9.41
N ARG A 85 6.96 28.70 -9.71
CA ARG A 85 5.99 28.10 -8.79
C ARG A 85 5.27 26.95 -9.48
N ILE A 86 5.47 25.73 -8.98
CA ILE A 86 4.79 24.52 -9.46
C ILE A 86 3.78 24.09 -8.39
N GLN A 87 2.53 23.87 -8.79
CA GLN A 87 1.47 23.36 -7.94
C GLN A 87 1.01 22.01 -8.47
N THR A 88 1.10 20.97 -7.64
CA THR A 88 0.65 19.61 -7.95
C THR A 88 -0.57 19.20 -7.12
N GLU A 89 -0.94 20.01 -6.14
CA GLU A 89 -2.04 19.74 -5.23
C GLU A 89 -3.39 19.99 -5.90
N GLY A 90 -4.39 19.19 -5.51
CA GLY A 90 -5.72 19.30 -6.07
C GLY A 90 -6.71 18.27 -5.50
N PRO A 91 -8.00 18.40 -5.83
CA PRO A 91 -9.02 17.49 -5.36
C PRO A 91 -9.07 16.21 -6.21
N VAL A 92 -9.27 15.07 -5.56
CA VAL A 92 -9.66 13.80 -6.18
C VAL A 92 -10.94 13.32 -5.49
N LEU A 93 -12.06 13.31 -6.23
CA LEU A 93 -13.41 12.99 -5.71
C LEU A 93 -13.72 13.67 -4.35
N GLY A 94 -13.36 14.96 -4.23
CA GLY A 94 -13.57 15.76 -3.03
C GLY A 94 -12.51 15.61 -1.93
N SER A 95 -11.55 14.69 -2.06
CA SER A 95 -10.40 14.55 -1.15
C SER A 95 -9.23 15.40 -1.65
N GLN A 96 -8.71 16.29 -0.80
CA GLN A 96 -7.52 17.08 -1.15
C GLN A 96 -6.25 16.24 -1.02
N VAL A 97 -5.41 16.27 -2.07
CA VAL A 97 -4.11 15.59 -2.11
C VAL A 97 -3.02 16.56 -2.56
N SER A 98 -1.80 16.34 -2.09
CA SER A 98 -0.62 17.16 -2.45
C SER A 98 -0.09 16.91 -3.86
N MET A 99 -0.47 15.78 -4.45
CA MET A 99 -0.04 15.32 -5.77
C MET A 99 -1.08 14.37 -6.35
N PRO A 100 -1.18 14.23 -7.69
CA PRO A 100 -2.11 13.32 -8.35
C PRO A 100 -1.61 11.86 -8.32
N VAL A 101 -1.10 11.41 -7.18
CA VAL A 101 -0.55 10.07 -6.96
C VAL A 101 -1.13 9.54 -5.65
N LEU A 102 -1.85 8.42 -5.72
CA LEU A 102 -2.56 7.80 -4.61
C LEU A 102 -1.97 6.41 -4.35
N VAL A 103 -2.15 5.88 -3.14
CA VAL A 103 -1.76 4.49 -2.85
C VAL A 103 -2.87 3.54 -3.29
N ALA A 104 -2.58 2.72 -4.30
CA ALA A 104 -3.50 1.72 -4.84
C ALA A 104 -3.80 0.59 -3.82
N PRO A 105 -4.94 -0.11 -3.94
CA PRO A 105 -5.26 -1.22 -3.07
C PRO A 105 -4.38 -2.43 -3.41
N THR A 106 -3.45 -2.74 -2.51
CA THR A 106 -2.62 -3.96 -2.57
C THR A 106 -2.84 -4.77 -1.29
N ALA A 107 -2.85 -6.10 -1.42
CA ALA A 107 -3.16 -7.00 -0.32
C ALA A 107 -1.91 -7.38 0.49
N PHE A 108 -2.14 -7.87 1.70
CA PHE A 108 -1.16 -8.57 2.54
C PHE A 108 0.10 -7.80 2.91
N HIS A 109 0.06 -6.50 3.21
CA HIS A 109 1.28 -5.70 3.42
C HIS A 109 2.21 -6.25 4.51
N ARG A 110 1.67 -7.05 5.45
CA ARG A 110 2.47 -7.76 6.47
C ARG A 110 3.46 -8.80 5.91
N LEU A 111 3.35 -9.21 4.65
CA LEU A 111 4.38 -10.01 3.97
C LEU A 111 5.64 -9.19 3.64
N ALA A 112 5.49 -7.86 3.47
CA ALA A 112 6.61 -6.97 3.19
C ALA A 112 7.21 -6.35 4.47
N HIS A 113 6.39 -6.00 5.44
CA HIS A 113 6.84 -5.42 6.71
C HIS A 113 5.84 -5.68 7.84
N PRO A 114 6.26 -5.96 9.09
CA PRO A 114 5.35 -6.28 10.19
C PRO A 114 4.24 -5.25 10.45
N ASP A 115 4.53 -3.95 10.26
CA ASP A 115 3.54 -2.87 10.42
C ASP A 115 2.50 -2.80 9.29
N GLY A 116 2.73 -3.49 8.17
CA GLY A 116 1.81 -3.66 7.06
C GLY A 116 1.05 -2.41 6.63
N GLU A 117 -0.26 -2.55 6.50
CA GLU A 117 -1.16 -1.49 6.05
C GLU A 117 -1.16 -0.26 6.97
N LEU A 118 -0.81 -0.43 8.26
CA LEU A 118 -0.74 0.70 9.19
C LEU A 118 0.43 1.63 8.85
N ALA A 119 1.58 1.08 8.46
CA ALA A 119 2.71 1.88 8.00
C ALA A 119 2.35 2.61 6.69
N THR A 120 1.69 1.91 5.76
CA THR A 120 1.26 2.50 4.49
C THR A 120 0.27 3.65 4.70
N ALA A 121 -0.72 3.49 5.59
CA ALA A 121 -1.69 4.53 5.91
C ALA A 121 -1.04 5.79 6.54
N ARG A 122 -0.07 5.60 7.44
CA ARG A 122 0.72 6.70 8.02
C ARG A 122 1.59 7.38 6.97
N ALA A 123 2.21 6.62 6.07
CA ALA A 123 3.05 7.16 5.00
C ALA A 123 2.24 7.98 4.00
N ALA A 124 1.03 7.51 3.61
CA ALA A 124 0.11 8.27 2.78
C ALA A 124 -0.25 9.62 3.42
N GLY A 125 -0.53 9.60 4.73
CA GLY A 125 -0.78 10.80 5.51
C GLY A 125 0.41 11.76 5.58
N ALA A 126 1.62 11.25 5.81
CA ALA A 126 2.84 12.06 5.79
C ALA A 126 3.11 12.69 4.40
N ALA A 127 2.79 11.97 3.33
CA ALA A 127 2.88 12.46 1.96
C ALA A 127 1.72 13.41 1.58
N ARG A 128 0.71 13.58 2.46
CA ARG A 128 -0.54 14.32 2.20
C ARG A 128 -1.29 13.80 0.96
N THR A 129 -1.32 12.48 0.79
CA THR A 129 -2.15 11.79 -0.21
C THR A 129 -3.07 10.78 0.49
N LEU A 130 -3.92 10.09 -0.26
CA LEU A 130 -4.84 9.08 0.26
C LEU A 130 -4.37 7.65 -0.01
N MET A 131 -4.89 6.72 0.79
CA MET A 131 -4.71 5.29 0.59
C MET A 131 -6.05 4.62 0.30
N VAL A 132 -6.06 3.75 -0.71
CA VAL A 132 -7.14 2.80 -0.94
C VAL A 132 -6.79 1.49 -0.23
N ALA A 133 -7.54 1.12 0.81
CA ALA A 133 -7.29 -0.11 1.56
C ALA A 133 -7.97 -1.31 0.89
N SER A 134 -7.28 -2.44 0.81
CA SER A 134 -7.83 -3.68 0.23
C SER A 134 -8.84 -4.36 1.17
N THR A 135 -9.86 -4.99 0.59
CA THR A 135 -10.76 -5.90 1.33
C THR A 135 -9.97 -7.00 2.06
N ILE A 136 -8.93 -7.53 1.43
CA ILE A 136 -8.12 -8.67 1.92
C ILE A 136 -6.83 -8.22 2.63
N ALA A 137 -6.89 -7.07 3.31
CA ALA A 137 -5.80 -6.53 4.11
C ALA A 137 -5.45 -7.41 5.33
N THR A 138 -4.22 -7.25 5.81
CA THR A 138 -3.69 -7.94 7.01
C THR A 138 -3.87 -7.19 8.32
N TYR A 139 -4.61 -6.08 8.27
CA TYR A 139 -5.20 -5.35 9.39
C TYR A 139 -6.67 -5.09 9.08
N THR A 140 -7.49 -4.90 10.11
CA THR A 140 -8.91 -4.60 9.91
C THR A 140 -9.12 -3.18 9.37
N ILE A 141 -10.28 -2.94 8.76
CA ILE A 141 -10.76 -1.61 8.36
C ILE A 141 -10.56 -0.58 9.49
N GLU A 142 -10.94 -0.92 10.71
CA GLU A 142 -10.88 -0.03 11.87
C GLU A 142 -9.44 0.18 12.36
N GLU A 143 -8.59 -0.84 12.29
CA GLU A 143 -7.16 -0.72 12.63
C GLU A 143 -6.44 0.24 11.68
N ILE A 144 -6.69 0.10 10.38
CA ILE A 144 -6.11 0.99 9.35
C ILE A 144 -6.63 2.42 9.53
N ALA A 145 -7.94 2.59 9.74
CA ALA A 145 -8.54 3.91 9.99
C ALA A 145 -7.92 4.62 11.21
N ARG A 146 -7.69 3.90 12.31
CA ARG A 146 -7.04 4.47 13.51
C ARG A 146 -5.60 4.90 13.27
N ALA A 147 -4.88 4.26 12.35
CA ALA A 147 -3.50 4.61 12.03
C ALA A 147 -3.39 5.74 11.00
N ALA A 148 -4.43 5.98 10.20
CA ALA A 148 -4.42 6.94 9.13
C ALA A 148 -4.49 8.39 9.62
N THR A 149 -3.75 9.27 8.95
CA THR A 149 -3.80 10.73 9.15
C THR A 149 -4.25 11.49 7.90
N ALA A 150 -4.64 10.76 6.84
CA ALA A 150 -5.22 11.29 5.61
C ALA A 150 -6.45 10.46 5.20
N PRO A 151 -7.26 10.94 4.23
CA PRO A 151 -8.43 10.21 3.77
C PRO A 151 -8.11 8.78 3.34
N LEU A 152 -9.05 7.87 3.60
CA LEU A 152 -8.99 6.50 3.16
C LEU A 152 -10.15 6.21 2.22
N TRP A 153 -9.88 5.42 1.19
CA TRP A 153 -10.89 4.78 0.36
C TRP A 153 -10.83 3.26 0.58
N PHE A 154 -11.94 2.57 0.33
CA PHE A 154 -12.04 1.14 0.57
C PHE A 154 -12.26 0.41 -0.74
N GLN A 155 -11.33 -0.48 -1.11
CA GLN A 155 -11.50 -1.37 -2.23
C GLN A 155 -12.39 -2.54 -1.82
N LEU A 156 -13.44 -2.80 -2.60
CA LEU A 156 -14.41 -3.85 -2.36
C LEU A 156 -14.33 -4.92 -3.45
N TYR A 157 -14.15 -6.16 -3.03
CA TYR A 157 -14.52 -7.33 -3.83
C TYR A 157 -15.98 -7.69 -3.59
N VAL A 158 -16.66 -8.10 -4.66
CA VAL A 158 -18.07 -8.44 -4.60
C VAL A 158 -18.23 -9.94 -4.41
N TYR A 159 -18.62 -10.32 -3.20
CA TYR A 159 -18.83 -11.70 -2.80
C TYR A 159 -20.24 -12.18 -3.13
N LYS A 160 -20.41 -13.49 -3.35
CA LYS A 160 -21.72 -14.14 -3.53
C LYS A 160 -22.65 -13.86 -2.35
N ASP A 161 -22.10 -13.89 -1.13
CA ASP A 161 -22.80 -13.40 0.05
C ASP A 161 -22.82 -11.87 0.06
N ARG A 162 -23.96 -11.29 -0.30
CA ARG A 162 -24.19 -9.84 -0.25
C ARG A 162 -24.27 -9.29 1.18
N GLY A 163 -24.57 -10.14 2.17
CA GLY A 163 -24.54 -9.79 3.58
C GLY A 163 -23.13 -9.43 4.04
N LEU A 164 -22.13 -10.22 3.62
CA LEU A 164 -20.72 -9.91 3.84
C LEU A 164 -20.32 -8.56 3.21
N ALA A 165 -20.65 -8.35 1.93
CA ALA A 165 -20.32 -7.09 1.24
C ALA A 165 -20.95 -5.89 1.96
N ARG A 166 -22.23 -6.00 2.35
CA ARG A 166 -22.94 -4.97 3.11
C ARG A 166 -22.27 -4.70 4.46
N ASN A 167 -21.87 -5.74 5.19
CA ASN A 167 -21.17 -5.61 6.47
C ASN A 167 -19.84 -4.85 6.31
N LEU A 168 -19.03 -5.22 5.31
CA LEU A 168 -17.75 -4.56 5.03
C LEU A 168 -17.94 -3.08 4.66
N ILE A 169 -18.94 -2.76 3.83
CA ILE A 169 -19.27 -1.37 3.47
C ILE A 169 -19.65 -0.58 4.72
N GLN A 170 -20.57 -1.09 5.55
CA GLN A 170 -21.02 -0.41 6.77
C GLN A 170 -19.86 -0.16 7.76
N ARG A 171 -18.93 -1.11 7.88
CA ARG A 171 -17.72 -0.96 8.67
C ARG A 171 -16.82 0.15 8.13
N ALA A 172 -16.56 0.15 6.82
CA ALA A 172 -15.75 1.17 6.17
C ALA A 172 -16.36 2.58 6.33
N GLU A 173 -17.66 2.72 6.09
CA GLU A 173 -18.40 3.97 6.30
C GLU A 173 -18.28 4.45 7.75
N LYS A 174 -18.55 3.57 8.73
CA LYS A 174 -18.46 3.89 10.16
C LYS A 174 -17.03 4.25 10.59
N ALA A 175 -16.02 3.64 9.98
CA ALA A 175 -14.61 3.93 10.22
C ALA A 175 -14.12 5.21 9.52
N GLY A 176 -14.98 5.87 8.72
CA GLY A 176 -14.70 7.17 8.11
C GLY A 176 -14.06 7.10 6.72
N TYR A 177 -14.10 5.94 6.06
CA TYR A 177 -13.69 5.82 4.65
C TYR A 177 -14.62 6.66 3.76
N ARG A 178 -14.04 7.30 2.75
CA ARG A 178 -14.72 8.36 1.97
C ARG A 178 -15.24 7.92 0.60
N ALA A 179 -14.77 6.79 0.10
CA ALA A 179 -15.20 6.23 -1.18
C ALA A 179 -15.04 4.71 -1.21
N LEU A 180 -15.80 4.07 -2.11
CA LEU A 180 -15.65 2.67 -2.47
C LEU A 180 -14.98 2.55 -3.85
N CYS A 181 -13.97 1.70 -3.94
CA CYS A 181 -13.36 1.29 -5.20
C CYS A 181 -13.78 -0.14 -5.51
N LEU A 182 -14.76 -0.31 -6.39
CA LEU A 182 -15.25 -1.63 -6.76
C LEU A 182 -14.27 -2.31 -7.73
N THR A 183 -13.73 -3.46 -7.35
CA THR A 183 -12.87 -4.25 -8.25
C THR A 183 -13.73 -5.23 -9.04
N VAL A 184 -13.84 -5.00 -10.35
CA VAL A 184 -14.73 -5.75 -11.26
C VAL A 184 -13.98 -6.64 -12.25
N ASP A 185 -12.65 -6.54 -12.32
CA ASP A 185 -11.79 -7.28 -13.24
C ASP A 185 -11.38 -8.68 -12.73
N THR A 186 -11.83 -9.06 -11.53
CA THR A 186 -11.42 -10.29 -10.84
C THR A 186 -12.62 -11.19 -10.52
N PRO A 187 -13.43 -11.64 -11.50
CA PRO A 187 -14.42 -12.70 -11.24
C PRO A 187 -13.72 -14.03 -10.91
N HIS A 188 -12.52 -14.23 -11.45
CA HIS A 188 -11.58 -15.27 -11.11
C HIS A 188 -10.18 -14.67 -10.96
N LEU A 189 -9.30 -15.31 -10.19
CA LEU A 189 -7.90 -14.90 -10.15
C LEU A 189 -7.16 -15.30 -11.44
N GLY A 190 -6.45 -14.33 -12.03
CA GLY A 190 -5.52 -14.59 -13.13
C GLY A 190 -4.48 -15.66 -12.76
N SER A 191 -4.01 -16.42 -13.75
CA SER A 191 -3.04 -17.51 -13.54
C SER A 191 -1.64 -16.94 -13.28
N ARG A 192 -1.24 -16.80 -12.01
CA ARG A 192 0.09 -16.28 -11.64
C ARG A 192 1.07 -17.44 -11.48
N GLU A 193 1.90 -17.66 -12.49
CA GLU A 193 2.77 -18.85 -12.52
C GLU A 193 3.84 -18.83 -11.43
N ARG A 194 4.32 -17.64 -11.03
CA ARG A 194 5.29 -17.52 -9.93
C ARG A 194 4.68 -18.00 -8.61
N ASP A 195 3.45 -17.58 -8.30
CA ASP A 195 2.71 -18.03 -7.12
C ASP A 195 2.50 -19.55 -7.14
N PHE A 196 2.15 -20.09 -8.31
CA PHE A 196 1.97 -21.54 -8.51
C PHE A 196 3.28 -22.32 -8.26
N ARG A 197 4.39 -21.89 -8.87
CA ARG A 197 5.71 -22.52 -8.72
C ARG A 197 6.22 -22.43 -7.28
N ASN A 198 5.94 -21.34 -6.58
CA ASN A 198 6.30 -21.13 -5.19
C ASN A 198 5.32 -21.78 -4.20
N ARG A 199 4.22 -22.37 -4.68
CA ARG A 199 3.12 -22.91 -3.84
C ARG A 199 2.66 -21.88 -2.81
N PHE A 200 2.43 -20.65 -3.26
CA PHE A 200 2.18 -19.52 -2.36
C PHE A 200 1.00 -19.77 -1.41
N THR A 201 1.27 -19.60 -0.12
CA THR A 201 0.31 -19.62 0.99
C THR A 201 0.63 -18.51 1.96
N LEU A 202 -0.37 -18.02 2.70
CA LEU A 202 -0.12 -17.08 3.78
C LEU A 202 0.64 -17.78 4.92
N PRO A 203 1.69 -17.16 5.48
CA PRO A 203 2.41 -17.73 6.61
C PRO A 203 1.57 -17.64 7.88
N ALA A 204 1.93 -18.45 8.89
CA ALA A 204 1.23 -18.45 10.17
C ALA A 204 1.19 -17.06 10.81
N GLY A 205 0.01 -16.66 11.32
CA GLY A 205 -0.20 -15.36 11.95
C GLY A 205 -0.46 -14.19 10.97
N ILE A 206 -0.54 -14.47 9.67
CA ILE A 206 -1.00 -13.54 8.64
C ILE A 206 -2.29 -14.07 8.02
N GLU A 207 -3.35 -13.28 8.09
CA GLU A 207 -4.68 -13.66 7.58
C GLU A 207 -5.40 -12.43 7.00
N MET A 208 -6.47 -12.67 6.26
CA MET A 208 -7.36 -11.63 5.75
C MET A 208 -8.26 -11.13 6.89
N ARG A 209 -7.77 -10.16 7.66
CA ARG A 209 -8.36 -9.78 8.97
C ARG A 209 -9.82 -9.37 8.89
N ASN A 210 -10.21 -8.65 7.85
CA ASN A 210 -11.61 -8.25 7.65
C ASN A 210 -12.56 -9.43 7.49
N LEU A 211 -12.09 -10.50 6.83
CA LEU A 211 -12.86 -11.71 6.57
C LEU A 211 -12.85 -12.66 7.77
N ALA A 212 -11.71 -12.79 8.45
CA ALA A 212 -11.59 -13.55 9.68
C ALA A 212 -12.54 -13.01 10.76
N GLU A 213 -12.66 -11.68 10.89
CA GLU A 213 -13.60 -11.03 11.80
C GLU A 213 -15.07 -11.25 11.42
N ALA A 214 -15.35 -11.46 10.12
CA ALA A 214 -16.66 -11.88 9.63
C ALA A 214 -16.91 -13.40 9.78
N GLY A 215 -16.03 -14.13 10.46
CA GLY A 215 -16.15 -15.57 10.70
C GLY A 215 -15.71 -16.44 9.50
N ILE A 216 -15.07 -15.84 8.49
CA ILE A 216 -14.58 -16.54 7.31
C ILE A 216 -13.13 -16.94 7.53
N ASP A 217 -12.93 -18.20 7.90
CA ASP A 217 -11.61 -18.78 8.07
C ASP A 217 -11.03 -19.22 6.71
N ALA A 218 -10.16 -18.38 6.16
CA ALA A 218 -9.47 -18.69 4.92
C ALA A 218 -8.38 -19.77 5.05
N SER A 219 -7.96 -20.10 6.28
CA SER A 219 -7.03 -21.22 6.52
C SER A 219 -7.73 -22.59 6.46
N ARG A 220 -9.04 -22.64 6.71
CA ARG A 220 -9.87 -23.85 6.54
C ARG A 220 -10.28 -24.14 5.10
N LEU A 221 -10.03 -23.20 4.20
CA LEU A 221 -10.27 -23.38 2.77
C LEU A 221 -9.04 -24.03 2.15
N GLY A 222 -9.05 -25.36 2.13
CA GLY A 222 -7.96 -26.20 1.63
C GLY A 222 -7.30 -25.67 0.34
N ASP A 223 -5.98 -25.81 0.34
CA ASP A 223 -4.97 -25.48 -0.67
C ASP A 223 -5.28 -24.27 -1.57
N SER A 224 -4.72 -23.14 -1.12
CA SER A 224 -4.49 -21.86 -1.81
C SER A 224 -5.58 -20.78 -1.68
N PHE A 225 -5.10 -19.54 -1.51
CA PHE A 225 -5.85 -18.29 -1.68
C PHE A 225 -6.73 -18.27 -2.94
N ARG A 226 -6.29 -18.95 -4.02
CA ARG A 226 -7.05 -19.07 -5.27
C ARG A 226 -8.36 -19.82 -5.09
N SER A 227 -8.34 -20.91 -4.32
CA SER A 227 -9.52 -21.71 -4.01
C SER A 227 -10.54 -20.94 -3.17
N TYR A 228 -10.08 -20.01 -2.30
CA TYR A 228 -10.98 -19.07 -1.62
C TYR A 228 -11.66 -18.12 -2.60
N VAL A 229 -10.86 -17.38 -3.38
CA VAL A 229 -11.38 -16.34 -4.28
C VAL A 229 -12.37 -16.92 -5.29
N HIS A 230 -12.05 -18.06 -5.91
CA HIS A 230 -12.93 -18.72 -6.88
C HIS A 230 -14.28 -19.13 -6.28
N ARG A 231 -14.34 -19.52 -5.01
CA ARG A 231 -15.59 -19.96 -4.38
C ARG A 231 -16.49 -18.79 -4.00
N GLN A 232 -15.88 -17.67 -3.59
CA GLN A 232 -16.56 -16.63 -2.84
C GLN A 232 -16.88 -15.40 -3.67
N LEU A 233 -16.12 -15.08 -4.72
CA LEU A 233 -16.43 -13.96 -5.59
C LEU A 233 -17.62 -14.27 -6.50
N ASP A 234 -18.42 -13.25 -6.74
CA ASP A 234 -19.55 -13.34 -7.64
C ASP A 234 -19.13 -13.07 -9.09
N CYS A 235 -19.12 -14.13 -9.89
CA CYS A 235 -18.78 -14.07 -11.31
C CYS A 235 -19.97 -13.67 -12.20
N SER A 236 -21.16 -13.44 -11.64
CA SER A 236 -22.35 -13.06 -12.41
C SER A 236 -22.58 -11.54 -12.50
N LEU A 237 -21.63 -10.72 -12.07
CA LEU A 237 -21.76 -9.26 -12.14
C LEU A 237 -21.77 -8.77 -13.58
N THR A 238 -22.81 -8.01 -13.91
CA THR A 238 -23.02 -7.34 -15.19
C THR A 238 -23.29 -5.86 -14.96
N TRP A 239 -23.24 -5.06 -16.04
CA TRP A 239 -23.63 -3.65 -16.01
C TRP A 239 -25.15 -3.44 -16.11
N ASP A 240 -25.85 -4.47 -16.59
CA ASP A 240 -27.32 -4.58 -16.60
C ASP A 240 -27.82 -5.22 -15.29
#